data_AF-A0A7Y6PV59-F1
#
_entry.id   AF-A0A7Y6PV59-F1
#
_cell.length_a   1.000
_cell.length_b   1.000
_cell.length_c   1.000
_cell.angle_alpha   90.00
_cell.angle_beta   90.00
_cell.angle_gamma   90.00
#
_symmetry.space_group_name_H-M   'P 1'
#
loop_
_entity.id
_entity.type
_entity.pdbx_description
1 polymer ?
#
loop_
_entity_poly.entity_id
_entity_poly.type
_entity_poly.pdbx_seq_one_letter_code
_entity_poly.pdbx_strand_id
1 'polypeptide(L)'
;MRRLTVAMGLLVAGAAGVGIGLSRPSDRASCRFDFPVGPPDGAGFYDAQPFGANHHLGNDWARQGGGNTLGLFAFAAADGVVTDAQDYGGGWGNVVRVLHTCGDRVESLYAHLDRMYVTKGARVVRGQPL
;
A
#
# COMPACT_ATOMS: atom_id res chain seq x y z
N MET A 1 -20.83 7.70 -6.32
CA MET A 1 -19.70 8.26 -5.53
C MET A 1 -18.52 7.33 -5.72
N ARG A 2 -17.38 7.80 -6.22
CA ARG A 2 -16.17 6.97 -6.40
C ARG A 2 -15.45 6.93 -5.04
N ARG A 3 -15.35 5.73 -4.44
CA ARG A 3 -14.68 5.47 -3.17
C ARG A 3 -13.22 5.09 -3.46
N LEU A 4 -12.30 5.42 -2.55
CA LEU A 4 -10.90 5.01 -2.65
C LEU A 4 -10.75 3.66 -1.92
N THR A 5 -10.34 2.63 -2.65
CA THR A 5 -10.08 1.30 -2.09
C THR A 5 -8.59 1.11 -1.94
N VAL A 6 -8.14 0.90 -0.70
CA VAL A 6 -6.75 0.55 -0.40
C VAL A 6 -6.74 -0.86 0.17
N ALA A 7 -6.41 -1.84 -0.67
CA ALA A 7 -6.34 -3.22 -0.26
C ALA A 7 -4.95 -3.55 0.32
N MET A 8 -4.85 -3.67 1.65
CA MET A 8 -3.66 -4.23 2.27
C MET A 8 -3.83 -5.74 2.39
N GLY A 9 -3.37 -6.49 1.38
CA GLY A 9 -3.33 -7.95 1.38
C GLY A 9 -1.93 -8.47 1.69
N LEU A 10 -1.75 -9.11 2.85
CA LEU A 10 -0.50 -9.78 3.22
C LEU A 10 -0.36 -11.10 2.44
N LEU A 11 0.52 -11.14 1.43
CA LEU A 11 0.93 -12.39 0.77
C LEU A 11 2.31 -12.80 1.27
N VAL A 12 2.39 -13.85 2.11
CA VAL A 12 3.66 -14.43 2.57
C VAL A 12 4.08 -15.51 1.57
N ALA A 13 5.15 -15.26 0.80
CA ALA A 13 5.78 -16.26 -0.05
C ALA A 13 7.13 -16.69 0.55
N GLY A 14 7.20 -17.92 1.07
CA GLY A 14 8.44 -18.52 1.57
C GLY A 14 9.30 -19.06 0.42
N ALA A 15 10.62 -18.82 0.49
CA ALA A 15 11.60 -19.46 -0.38
C ALA A 15 12.83 -19.91 0.45
N ALA A 16 13.35 -21.09 0.14
CA ALA A 16 14.43 -21.78 0.85
C ALA A 16 15.78 -21.75 0.09
N GLY A 17 16.90 -21.61 0.84
CA GLY A 17 18.31 -21.91 0.47
C GLY A 17 19.04 -20.84 -0.37
N VAL A 18 20.35 -20.53 -0.28
CA VAL A 18 21.56 -21.07 0.40
C VAL A 18 22.53 -19.87 0.62
N GLY A 19 23.38 -19.89 1.67
CA GLY A 19 24.18 -18.72 2.10
C GLY A 19 25.67 -18.73 1.75
N ILE A 20 26.29 -17.56 1.93
CA ILE A 20 27.71 -17.31 2.33
C ILE A 20 27.74 -15.94 3.03
N GLY A 21 28.37 -15.88 4.21
CA GLY A 21 28.05 -14.89 5.23
C GLY A 21 28.95 -13.66 5.31
N LEU A 22 28.34 -12.55 5.77
CA LEU A 22 28.96 -11.47 6.54
C LEU A 22 27.90 -11.01 7.57
N SER A 23 28.27 -11.03 8.86
CA SER A 23 27.55 -10.48 10.03
C SER A 23 26.03 -10.72 10.09
N ARG A 24 25.59 -11.63 10.98
CA ARG A 24 24.18 -11.76 11.38
C ARG A 24 23.98 -11.14 12.77
N PRO A 25 23.54 -9.89 12.88
CA PRO A 25 22.61 -9.55 13.93
C PRO A 25 21.22 -10.07 13.45
N SER A 26 20.25 -10.24 14.34
CA SER A 26 18.91 -10.75 14.02
C SER A 26 18.06 -9.75 13.22
N ASP A 27 18.65 -9.09 12.22
CA ASP A 27 18.16 -7.87 11.56
C ASP A 27 17.21 -8.16 10.42
N ARG A 28 16.11 -8.85 10.71
CA ARG A 28 14.92 -8.65 9.89
C ARG A 28 14.50 -7.20 10.11
N ALA A 29 14.91 -6.30 9.23
CA ALA A 29 14.50 -4.90 9.27
C ALA A 29 12.99 -4.86 9.40
N SER A 30 12.45 -4.54 10.58
CA SER A 30 11.01 -4.44 10.77
C SER A 30 10.57 -3.14 10.12
N CYS A 31 9.79 -3.23 9.04
CA CYS A 31 9.20 -2.03 8.46
C CYS A 31 8.23 -1.42 9.47
N ARG A 32 8.27 -0.09 9.58
CA ARG A 32 7.18 0.68 10.16
C ARG A 32 6.22 1.07 9.04
N PHE A 33 4.98 0.64 9.17
CA PHE A 33 3.90 0.99 8.24
C PHE A 33 3.07 2.14 8.80
N ASP A 34 2.84 3.14 7.95
CA ASP A 34 1.95 4.27 8.18
C ASP A 34 0.62 4.03 7.46
N PHE A 35 -0.44 4.69 7.91
CA PHE A 35 -1.68 4.70 7.15
C PHE A 35 -1.46 5.35 5.78
N PRO A 36 -1.99 4.76 4.70
CA PRO A 36 -1.76 5.20 3.32
C PRO A 36 -2.54 6.47 2.96
N VAL A 37 -3.39 6.93 3.87
CA VAL A 37 -4.14 8.19 3.83
C VAL A 37 -3.91 8.91 5.15
N GLY A 38 -3.86 10.25 5.14
CA GLY A 38 -3.58 11.03 6.35
C GLY A 38 -2.40 10.52 7.19
N PRO A 39 -1.24 10.17 6.57
CA PRO A 39 -0.12 9.59 7.30
C PRO A 39 0.38 10.53 8.42
N PRO A 40 0.93 9.98 9.52
CA PRO A 40 1.15 8.55 9.72
C PRO A 40 -0.08 7.79 10.24
N ASP A 41 -1.09 8.51 10.77
CA ASP A 41 -2.08 7.93 11.68
C ASP A 41 -3.50 7.82 11.09
N GLY A 42 -3.70 8.11 9.81
CA GLY A 42 -5.04 8.11 9.19
C GLY A 42 -5.85 9.36 9.52
N ALA A 43 -5.20 10.43 9.99
CA ALA A 43 -5.88 11.62 10.51
C ALA A 43 -6.80 12.25 9.46
N GLY A 44 -8.07 12.44 9.82
CA GLY A 44 -9.10 12.98 8.94
C GLY A 44 -9.71 11.95 7.98
N PHE A 45 -9.42 10.66 8.16
CA PHE A 45 -10.03 9.56 7.40
C PHE A 45 -10.71 8.55 8.32
N TYR A 46 -11.57 7.71 7.75
CA TYR A 46 -12.15 6.54 8.39
C TYR A 46 -12.27 5.39 7.38
N ASP A 47 -12.31 4.17 7.88
CA ASP A 47 -12.53 2.98 7.07
C ASP A 47 -14.03 2.81 6.79
N ALA A 48 -14.43 3.11 5.56
CA ALA A 48 -15.79 3.03 5.08
C ALA A 48 -16.19 1.62 4.63
N GLN A 49 -15.23 0.73 4.38
CA GLN A 49 -15.48 -0.67 4.04
C GLN A 49 -14.33 -1.55 4.53
N PRO A 50 -14.40 -1.98 5.81
CA PRO A 50 -13.34 -2.76 6.42
C PRO A 50 -13.08 -4.09 5.72
N PHE A 51 -11.86 -4.57 5.83
CA PHE A 51 -11.48 -5.89 5.34
C PHE A 51 -12.45 -6.98 5.83
N GLY A 52 -12.88 -7.84 4.91
CA GLY A 52 -13.83 -8.91 5.15
C GLY A 52 -15.31 -8.47 5.14
N ALA A 53 -15.62 -7.19 5.35
CA ALA A 53 -16.97 -6.69 5.21
C ALA A 53 -17.42 -6.77 3.74
N ASN A 54 -18.60 -7.33 3.48
CA ASN A 54 -19.10 -7.58 2.11
C ASN A 54 -18.11 -8.37 1.22
N HIS A 55 -17.30 -9.25 1.82
CA HIS A 55 -16.25 -10.02 1.14
C HIS A 55 -15.14 -9.15 0.52
N HIS A 56 -14.97 -7.93 1.02
CA HIS A 56 -13.96 -7.02 0.54
C HIS A 56 -12.56 -7.45 0.97
N LEU A 57 -11.62 -7.51 0.02
CA LEU A 57 -10.24 -7.95 0.27
C LEU A 57 -9.29 -6.79 0.61
N GLY A 58 -9.84 -5.67 1.10
CA GLY A 58 -9.13 -4.46 1.42
C GLY A 58 -9.86 -3.55 2.40
N ASN A 59 -9.34 -2.34 2.62
CA ASN A 59 -9.98 -1.29 3.40
C ASN A 59 -10.30 -0.10 2.48
N ASP A 60 -11.55 0.37 2.47
CA ASP A 60 -11.91 1.58 1.72
C ASP A 60 -11.82 2.80 2.61
N TRP A 61 -10.95 3.75 2.27
CA TRP A 61 -10.77 4.94 3.08
C TRP A 61 -11.58 6.12 2.53
N ALA A 62 -12.26 6.83 3.42
CA ALA A 62 -13.01 8.04 3.09
C ALA A 62 -12.64 9.19 4.04
N ARG A 63 -12.69 10.43 3.55
CA ARG A 63 -12.53 11.61 4.41
C ARG A 63 -13.65 11.71 5.44
N GLN A 64 -13.28 12.04 6.67
CA GLN A 64 -14.24 12.45 7.71
C GLN A 64 -14.95 13.75 7.30
N GLY A 65 -16.21 13.91 7.72
CA GLY A 65 -17.04 15.06 7.35
C GLY A 65 -17.72 14.96 5.98
N GLY A 66 -17.49 13.85 5.26
CA GLY A 66 -18.09 13.62 3.95
C GLY A 66 -17.38 14.39 2.83
N GLY A 67 -17.97 14.36 1.63
CA GLY A 67 -17.39 14.96 0.43
C GLY A 67 -16.63 13.95 -0.43
N ASN A 68 -16.19 14.43 -1.60
CA ASN A 68 -15.51 13.62 -2.59
C ASN A 68 -14.06 13.35 -2.15
N THR A 69 -13.65 12.08 -2.15
CA THR A 69 -12.26 11.67 -1.84
C THR A 69 -11.39 11.58 -3.11
N LEU A 70 -11.96 11.82 -4.30
CA LEU A 70 -11.22 11.93 -5.56
C LEU A 70 -10.19 13.06 -5.51
N GLY A 71 -9.02 12.82 -6.11
CA GLY A 71 -7.91 13.79 -6.20
C GLY A 71 -7.02 13.84 -4.97
N LEU A 72 -7.28 13.04 -3.94
CA LEU A 72 -6.37 12.88 -2.81
C LEU A 72 -5.28 11.87 -3.12
N PHE A 73 -4.09 12.16 -2.62
CA PHE A 73 -2.96 11.25 -2.72
C PHE A 73 -3.14 10.05 -1.79
N ALA A 74 -2.79 8.88 -2.30
CA ALA A 74 -2.33 7.78 -1.47
C ALA A 74 -0.82 7.92 -1.24
N PHE A 75 -0.35 7.48 -0.09
CA PHE A 75 1.05 7.57 0.30
C PHE A 75 1.63 6.17 0.54
N ALA A 76 2.90 5.98 0.20
CA ALA A 76 3.63 4.76 0.48
C ALA A 76 3.61 4.47 1.99
N ALA A 77 3.08 3.32 2.36
CA ALA A 77 2.90 2.95 3.76
C ALA A 77 4.25 2.67 4.44
N ALA A 78 5.24 2.23 3.68
CA ALA A 78 6.61 2.03 4.12
C ALA A 78 7.56 2.18 2.93
N ASP A 79 8.87 2.20 3.19
CA ASP A 79 9.89 2.14 2.15
C ASP A 79 9.71 0.88 1.30
N GLY A 80 9.93 0.98 -0.01
CA GLY A 80 9.74 -0.15 -0.90
C GLY A 80 10.12 0.10 -2.34
N VAL A 81 9.80 -0.88 -3.18
CA VAL A 81 9.95 -0.82 -4.64
C VAL A 81 8.59 -1.04 -5.28
N VAL A 82 8.21 -0.16 -6.19
CA VAL A 82 6.98 -0.28 -6.97
C VAL A 82 7.10 -1.49 -7.90
N THR A 83 6.33 -2.53 -7.64
CA THR A 83 6.29 -3.75 -8.47
C THR A 83 5.35 -3.60 -9.65
N ASP A 84 4.36 -2.71 -9.54
CA ASP A 84 3.41 -2.43 -10.59
C ASP A 84 2.75 -1.05 -10.43
N ALA A 85 2.48 -0.38 -11.55
CA ALA A 85 1.81 0.93 -11.59
C ALA A 85 1.14 1.09 -12.96
N GLN A 86 -0.16 0.79 -13.04
CA GLN A 86 -0.92 0.85 -14.30
C GLN A 86 -2.43 0.97 -14.05
N ASP A 87 -3.18 1.38 -15.07
CA ASP A 87 -4.65 1.33 -15.07
C ASP A 87 -5.12 -0.09 -15.40
N TYR A 88 -5.74 -0.76 -14.42
CA TYR A 88 -6.36 -2.08 -14.59
C TYR A 88 -7.80 -1.99 -15.10
N GLY A 89 -8.35 -0.79 -15.24
CA GLY A 89 -9.71 -0.53 -15.70
C GLY A 89 -10.77 -1.16 -14.79
N GLY A 90 -11.98 -1.29 -15.33
CA GLY A 90 -13.10 -1.94 -14.65
C GLY A 90 -13.35 -1.39 -13.24
N GLY A 91 -13.53 -2.31 -12.29
CA GLY A 91 -13.72 -1.97 -10.89
C GLY A 91 -12.43 -1.58 -10.15
N TRP A 92 -11.25 -1.54 -10.79
CA TRP A 92 -9.95 -1.29 -10.14
C TRP A 92 -9.37 0.10 -10.45
N GLY A 93 -9.42 0.53 -11.72
CA GLY A 93 -8.81 1.79 -12.17
C GLY A 93 -7.28 1.78 -12.04
N ASN A 94 -6.69 2.95 -11.76
CA ASN A 94 -5.26 3.07 -11.49
C ASN A 94 -4.87 2.32 -10.22
N VAL A 95 -3.89 1.42 -10.34
CA VAL A 95 -3.37 0.61 -9.25
C VAL A 95 -1.86 0.77 -9.15
N VAL A 96 -1.37 0.98 -7.93
CA VAL A 96 0.04 0.89 -7.57
C VAL A 96 0.24 -0.27 -6.59
N ARG A 97 1.29 -1.07 -6.79
CA ARG A 97 1.71 -2.14 -5.87
C ARG A 97 3.13 -1.87 -5.43
N VAL A 98 3.39 -1.95 -4.12
CA VAL A 98 4.71 -1.69 -3.54
C VAL A 98 5.14 -2.90 -2.72
N LEU A 99 6.31 -3.43 -3.07
CA LEU A 99 6.95 -4.49 -2.32
C LEU A 99 7.89 -3.89 -1.26
N HIS A 100 7.68 -4.32 -0.03
CA HIS A 100 8.46 -3.99 1.15
C HIS A 100 9.29 -5.20 1.57
N THR A 101 10.54 -4.96 1.96
CA THR A 101 11.44 -6.01 2.47
C THR A 101 11.62 -5.80 3.97
N CYS A 102 10.74 -6.43 4.75
CA CYS A 102 10.58 -6.21 6.19
C CYS A 102 11.10 -7.40 7.00
N GLY A 103 12.26 -7.94 6.59
CA GLY A 103 12.66 -9.31 6.89
C GLY A 103 11.99 -10.32 5.97
N ASP A 104 10.65 -10.35 5.99
CA ASP A 104 9.83 -11.05 4.99
C ASP A 104 9.34 -10.06 3.91
N ARG A 105 8.94 -10.59 2.74
CA ARG A 105 8.36 -9.81 1.66
C ARG A 105 6.89 -9.52 1.96
N VAL A 106 6.53 -8.25 2.03
CA VAL A 106 5.15 -7.77 2.22
C VAL A 106 4.80 -6.87 1.06
N GLU A 107 3.61 -7.00 0.48
CA GLU A 107 3.14 -6.12 -0.59
C GLU A 107 1.95 -5.28 -0.11
N SER A 108 1.97 -4.00 -0.42
CA SER A 108 0.80 -3.11 -0.30
C SER A 108 0.22 -2.82 -1.69
N LEU A 109 -1.11 -2.72 -1.78
CA LEU A 109 -1.84 -2.43 -3.01
C LEU A 109 -2.75 -1.21 -2.81
N TYR A 110 -2.65 -0.27 -3.74
CA TYR A 110 -3.38 0.99 -3.73
C TYR A 110 -4.20 1.05 -5.01
N ALA A 111 -5.53 1.07 -4.92
CA ALA A 111 -6.43 1.07 -6.08
C ALA A 111 -7.30 2.32 -6.11
N HIS A 112 -8.04 2.48 -7.22
CA HIS A 112 -8.96 3.60 -7.44
C HIS A 112 -8.29 4.97 -7.36
N LEU A 113 -6.99 5.02 -7.66
CA LEU A 113 -6.23 6.26 -7.65
C LEU A 113 -6.72 7.18 -8.78
N ASP A 114 -6.83 8.48 -8.52
CA ASP A 114 -7.14 9.45 -9.57
C ASP A 114 -5.97 9.57 -10.56
N ARG A 115 -4.73 9.56 -10.02
CA ARG A 115 -3.48 9.65 -10.77
C ARG A 115 -2.43 8.79 -10.07
N MET A 116 -1.41 8.37 -10.83
CA MET A 116 -0.20 7.74 -10.32
C MET A 116 0.98 8.69 -10.54
N TYR A 117 1.76 8.91 -9.50
CA TYR A 117 2.97 9.74 -9.48
C TYR A 117 4.25 8.91 -9.49
N VAL A 118 4.13 7.59 -9.39
CA VAL A 118 5.24 6.65 -9.50
C VAL A 118 5.06 5.70 -10.68
N THR A 119 6.17 5.11 -11.12
CA THR A 119 6.20 4.08 -12.16
C THR A 119 6.82 2.80 -11.62
N LYS A 120 6.54 1.67 -12.28
CA LYS A 120 7.16 0.38 -11.98
C LYS A 120 8.69 0.49 -11.91
N GLY A 121 9.28 -0.13 -10.89
CA GLY A 121 10.72 -0.11 -10.60
C GLY A 121 11.18 1.07 -9.74
N ALA A 122 10.34 2.09 -9.54
CA ALA A 122 10.68 3.21 -8.66
C ALA A 122 10.88 2.75 -7.21
N ARG A 123 11.89 3.30 -6.54
CA ARG A 123 12.01 3.22 -5.08
C ARG A 123 11.13 4.31 -4.48
N VAL A 124 10.40 3.94 -3.44
CA VAL A 124 9.56 4.87 -2.67
C VAL A 124 9.99 4.86 -1.22
N VAL A 125 9.86 5.99 -0.55
CA VAL A 125 10.06 6.12 0.90
C VAL A 125 8.72 6.27 1.60
N ARG A 126 8.63 5.86 2.87
CA ARG A 126 7.43 6.00 3.70
C ARG A 126 6.90 7.43 3.68
N GLY A 127 5.60 7.59 3.40
CA GLY A 127 4.94 8.89 3.29
C GLY A 127 5.15 9.60 1.95
N GLN A 128 5.80 8.98 0.97
CA GLN A 128 5.89 9.51 -0.39
C GLN A 128 4.54 9.35 -1.13
N PRO A 129 4.03 10.37 -1.82
CA PRO A 129 2.88 10.23 -2.71
C PRO A 129 3.12 9.17 -3.81
N LEU A 130 2.10 8.35 -4.07
CA LEU A 130 2.11 7.25 -5.05
C LEU A 130 1.37 7.60 -6.33
#